data_AF-A0A244E9L7-F1
#
_entry.id   AF-A0A244E9L7-F1
#
_cell.length_a   1.000
_cell.length_b   1.000
_cell.length_c   1.000
_cell.angle_alpha   90.00
_cell.angle_beta   90.00
_cell.angle_gamma   90.00
#
_symmetry.space_group_name_H-M   'P 1'
#
loop_
_entity.id
_entity.type
_entity.pdbx_description
1 polymer ?
#
loop_
_entity_poly.entity_id
_entity_poly.type
_entity_poly.pdbx_seq_one_letter_code
_entity_poly.pdbx_strand_id
1 'polypeptide(L)' 'MDLQPPLVTDACSARAVLHQVAERLRAAGVENFRKPPPEPTTCCGRGCNGCVWEGYFAAVGWWRDDALECLAQARG' A
#
# COMPACT_ATOMS: atom_id res chain seq x y z
N MET A 1 -18.62 -8.37 -1.96
CA MET A 1 -18.04 -7.33 -2.84
C MET A 1 -16.60 -7.14 -2.39
N ASP A 2 -15.63 -7.77 -3.06
CA ASP A 2 -14.21 -7.53 -2.77
C ASP A 2 -13.90 -6.14 -3.35
N LEU A 3 -14.02 -5.11 -2.51
CA LEU A 3 -13.69 -3.75 -2.90
C LEU A 3 -12.18 -3.70 -3.07
N GLN A 4 -11.76 -3.52 -4.32
CA GLN A 4 -10.36 -3.27 -4.64
C GLN A 4 -9.87 -2.06 -3.84
N PRO A 5 -8.68 -2.11 -3.22
CA PRO A 5 -8.17 -0.99 -2.44
C PRO A 5 -8.13 0.29 -3.31
N PRO A 6 -8.36 1.47 -2.72
CA PRO A 6 -8.37 2.73 -3.46
C PRO A 6 -7.01 3.02 -4.12
N LEU A 7 -7.00 3.94 -5.08
CA LEU A 7 -5.75 4.44 -5.66
C LEU A 7 -4.99 5.27 -4.63
N VAL A 8 -3.66 5.23 -4.67
CA VAL A 8 -2.80 5.98 -3.74
C VAL A 8 -2.48 7.34 -4.36
N THR A 9 -3.12 8.39 -3.87
CA THR A 9 -2.97 9.76 -4.38
C THR A 9 -2.51 10.75 -3.32
N ASP A 10 -2.55 10.35 -2.06
CA ASP A 10 -2.29 11.17 -0.88
C ASP A 10 -1.94 10.27 0.32
N ALA A 11 -1.48 10.88 1.41
CA ALA A 11 -1.09 10.11 2.59
C ALA A 11 -2.26 9.34 3.22
N CYS A 12 -3.49 9.85 3.14
CA CYS A 12 -4.66 9.17 3.70
C CYS A 12 -4.99 7.91 2.91
N SER A 13 -5.06 8.02 1.59
CA SER A 13 -5.26 6.87 0.71
C SER A 13 -4.12 5.85 0.83
N ALA A 14 -2.86 6.28 0.96
CA ALA A 14 -1.72 5.39 1.18
C ALA A 14 -1.90 4.54 2.46
N ARG A 15 -2.17 5.17 3.60
CA ARG A 15 -2.40 4.46 4.87
C ARG A 15 -3.59 3.51 4.79
N ALA A 16 -4.69 3.93 4.17
CA ALA A 16 -5.88 3.11 4.02
C ALA A 16 -5.60 1.85 3.18
N VAL A 17 -4.85 1.98 2.08
CA VAL A 17 -4.43 0.84 1.25
C VAL A 17 -3.53 -0.11 2.03
N LEU A 18 -2.53 0.42 2.73
CA LEU A 18 -1.60 -0.41 3.52
C LEU A 18 -2.34 -1.22 4.58
N HIS A 19 -3.27 -0.60 5.33
CA HIS A 19 -4.04 -1.29 6.35
C HIS A 19 -4.93 -2.38 5.74
N GLN A 20 -5.73 -2.05 4.72
CA GLN A 20 -6.67 -2.99 4.11
C GLN A 20 -5.96 -4.21 3.50
N VAL A 21 -4.85 -4.00 2.79
CA VAL A 21 -4.09 -5.08 2.16
C VAL A 21 -3.37 -5.93 3.21
N ALA A 22 -2.79 -5.32 4.24
CA ALA A 22 -2.16 -6.07 5.32
C ALA A 22 -3.17 -6.96 6.06
N GLU A 23 -4.38 -6.48 6.32
CA GLU A 23 -5.45 -7.30 6.91
C GLU A 23 -5.84 -8.47 6.01
N ARG A 24 -5.95 -8.24 4.69
CA ARG A 24 -6.24 -9.30 3.71
C ARG A 24 -5.15 -10.36 3.67
N LEU A 25 -3.87 -9.95 3.63
CA LEU A 25 -2.72 -10.87 3.67
C LEU A 25 -2.74 -11.73 4.93
N ARG A 26 -3.00 -11.12 6.09
CA ARG A 26 -3.12 -11.85 7.36
C ARG A 26 -4.31 -12.82 7.35
N ALA A 27 -5.47 -12.39 6.85
CA ALA A 27 -6.66 -13.25 6.75
C ALA A 27 -6.44 -14.43 5.80
N ALA A 28 -5.59 -14.28 4.78
CA ALA A 28 -5.19 -15.35 3.86
C ALA A 28 -4.02 -16.21 4.40
N GLY A 29 -3.49 -15.93 5.59
CA GLY A 29 -2.34 -16.66 6.17
C GLY A 29 -1.00 -16.36 5.50
N VAL A 30 -0.89 -15.27 4.74
CA VAL A 30 0.34 -14.85 4.07
C VAL A 30 1.18 -14.02 5.03
N GLU A 31 2.01 -14.68 5.85
CA GLU A 31 2.83 -14.02 6.87
C GLU A 31 4.20 -13.55 6.36
N ASN A 32 4.70 -14.15 5.28
CA ASN A 32 6.05 -13.91 4.77
C ASN A 32 6.10 -12.94 3.56
N PHE A 33 5.09 -12.08 3.42
CA PHE A 33 5.05 -11.07 2.35
C PHE A 33 5.98 -9.89 2.67
N ARG A 34 6.40 -9.14 1.64
CA ARG A 34 7.29 -7.97 1.79
C ARG A 34 6.66 -6.93 2.72
N LYS A 35 7.46 -6.33 3.60
CA LYS A 35 7.01 -5.21 4.46
C LYS A 35 6.57 -4.01 3.62
N PRO A 36 5.54 -3.27 4.06
CA PRO A 36 5.07 -2.08 3.36
C PRO A 36 6.14 -0.98 3.36
N PRO A 37 6.14 -0.07 2.37
CA PRO A 37 7.04 1.07 2.33
C PRO A 37 6.88 1.95 3.59
N PRO A 38 7.98 2.43 4.20
CA PRO A 38 7.91 3.31 5.36
C PRO A 38 7.35 4.68 4.96
N GLU A 39 6.46 5.25 5.78
CA GLU A 39 5.93 6.60 5.55
C GLU A 39 7.06 7.63 5.67
N PRO A 40 7.19 8.57 4.72
CA PRO A 40 8.21 9.60 4.80
C PRO A 40 7.94 10.57 5.95
N THR A 41 9.00 10.90 6.70
CA THR A 41 8.92 11.78 7.89
C THR A 41 9.14 13.26 7.59
N THR A 42 9.47 13.61 6.34
CA THR A 42 9.76 14.97 5.91
C THR A 42 8.83 15.40 4.78
N CYS A 43 7.99 16.41 5.02
CA CYS A 43 7.29 17.12 3.96
C CYS A 43 8.21 18.25 3.47
N CYS A 44 8.51 18.31 2.18
CA CYS A 44 9.51 19.21 1.58
C CYS A 44 9.09 20.70 1.52
N GLY A 45 8.27 21.17 2.46
CA GLY A 45 7.80 22.56 2.55
C GLY A 45 6.73 22.96 1.53
N ARG A 46 6.46 22.12 0.51
CA ARG A 46 5.39 22.31 -0.50
C ARG A 46 4.12 21.50 -0.22
N GLY A 47 3.90 21.12 1.04
CA GLY A 47 2.84 20.20 1.46
C GLY A 47 3.23 18.73 1.34
N CYS A 48 2.44 17.85 1.97
CA CYS A 48 2.71 16.40 2.01
C CYS A 48 2.23 15.67 0.73
N ASN A 49 2.28 16.38 -0.40
CA ASN A 49 1.91 15.89 -1.73
C ASN A 49 3.05 16.09 -2.75
N GLY A 50 4.25 16.51 -2.34
CA GLY A 50 5.38 16.81 -3.24
C GLY A 50 6.65 15.97 -3.04
N CYS A 51 7.34 15.69 -4.16
CA CYS A 51 8.68 15.12 -4.41
C CYS A 51 9.05 13.80 -3.71
N VAL A 52 9.02 13.75 -2.38
CA VAL A 52 9.24 12.50 -1.62
C VAL A 52 7.96 11.67 -1.55
N TRP A 53 6.81 12.36 -1.48
CA TRP A 53 5.51 11.73 -1.37
C TRP A 53 5.08 11.05 -2.67
N GLU A 54 5.45 11.58 -3.83
CA GLU A 54 5.14 10.97 -5.12
C GLU A 54 5.83 9.60 -5.28
N GLY A 55 7.12 9.52 -4.92
CA GLY A 55 7.85 8.25 -4.90
C GLY A 55 7.29 7.26 -3.88
N TYR A 56 6.87 7.76 -2.71
CA TYR A 56 6.21 6.94 -1.70
C TYR A 56 4.85 6.41 -2.19
N PHE A 57 4.01 7.24 -2.80
CA PHE A 57 2.70 6.83 -3.33
C PHE A 57 2.84 5.79 -4.43
N ALA A 58 3.81 5.98 -5.34
CA ALA A 58 4.17 4.97 -6.32
C ALA A 58 4.60 3.66 -5.62
N ALA A 59 5.54 3.70 -4.68
CA ALA A 59 6.00 2.51 -3.97
C ALA A 59 4.86 1.76 -3.26
N VAL A 60 3.93 2.47 -2.63
CA VAL A 60 2.74 1.87 -1.98
C VAL A 60 1.81 1.24 -3.03
N GLY A 61 1.60 1.91 -4.16
CA GLY A 61 0.80 1.39 -5.28
C GLY A 61 1.36 0.08 -5.84
N TRP A 62 2.68 0.00 -6.02
CA TRP A 62 3.36 -1.20 -6.50
C TRP A 62 3.33 -2.33 -5.46
N TRP A 63 3.55 -2.01 -4.18
CA TRP A 63 3.45 -2.98 -3.09
C TRP A 63 2.03 -3.57 -2.98
N ARG A 64 0.99 -2.73 -3.15
CA ARG A 64 -0.41 -3.18 -3.19
C ARG A 64 -0.63 -4.17 -4.32
N ASP A 65 -0.12 -3.88 -5.52
CA ASP A 65 -0.30 -4.73 -6.70
C ASP A 65 0.28 -6.13 -6.48
N ASP A 66 1.55 -6.20 -6.06
CA ASP A 66 2.26 -7.44 -5.73
C ASP A 66 1.54 -8.24 -4.63
N ALA A 67 0.97 -7.55 -3.63
CA ALA A 67 0.19 -8.19 -2.56
C ALA A 67 -1.12 -8.79 -3.07
N LEU A 68 -1.80 -8.10 -3.98
CA LEU A 68 -3.05 -8.59 -4.59
C LEU A 68 -2.76 -9.79 -5.50
N GLU A 69 -1.65 -9.78 -6.25
CA GLU A 69 -1.21 -10.94 -7.02
C GLU A 69 -0.88 -12.13 -6.11
N CYS A 70 -0.15 -11.90 -5.01
CA CYS A 70 0.15 -12.95 -4.03
C CYS A 70 -1.13 -13.54 -3.40
N LEU A 71 -2.11 -12.69 -3.06
CA LEU A 71 -3.41 -13.10 -2.56
C LEU A 71 -4.22 -13.90 -3.58
N ALA A 72 -4.13 -13.55 -4.87
CA ALA A 72 -4.78 -14.29 -5.94
C ALA A 72 -4.15 -15.69 -6.09
N GLN A 73 -2.82 -15.79 -6.01
CA GLN A 73 -2.10 -17.07 -6.04
C GLN A 73 -2.40 -17.94 -4.82
N ALA A 74 -2.48 -17.36 -3.62
CA ALA A 74 -2.79 -18.10 -2.39
C ALA A 74 -4.22 -18.68 -2.36
N ARG A 75 -5.10 -18.23 -3.26
CA ARG A 75 -6.50 -18.69 -3.39
C ARG A 75 -6.72 -19.74 -4.47
N GLY A 76 -5.70 -20.05 -5.28
CA GLY A 76 -5.76 -21.07 -6.34
C GLY A 76 -5.08 -22.36 -5.90
#